data_AF-A0A316HQS4-F1
#
_entry.id   AF-A0A316HQS4-F1
#
_cell.length_a   1.000
_cell.length_b   1.000
_cell.length_c   1.000
_cell.angle_alpha   90.00
_cell.angle_beta   90.00
_cell.angle_gamma   90.00
#
_symmetry.space_group_name_H-M   'P 1'
#
loop_
_entity.id
_entity.type
_entity.pdbx_description
1 polymer ?
#
loop_
_entity_poly.entity_id
_entity_poly.type
_entity_poly.pdbx_seq_one_letter_code
_entity_poly.pdbx_strand_id
1 'polypeptide(L)'
;MGLPEDEQRELDDIEHRLAEDDPTFAAKLATTPPLYRQLTPRVLRLISLLLIYVVGLVVVITGVSLSSIVVIALGAAVAAFGPTVTVVQAWRARGNDESSG
;
A
#
# COMPACT_ATOMS: atom_id res chain seq x y z
N MET A 1 13.73 25.84 -10.32
CA MET A 1 13.59 27.18 -10.94
C MET A 1 12.17 27.61 -10.67
N GLY A 2 11.99 28.64 -9.83
CA GLY A 2 10.67 29.21 -9.55
C GLY A 2 10.28 30.16 -10.67
N LEU A 3 8.98 30.31 -10.90
CA LEU A 3 8.44 31.21 -11.92
C LEU A 3 8.86 32.67 -11.62
N PRO A 4 9.20 33.48 -12.64
CA PRO A 4 9.32 34.94 -12.55
C PRO A 4 8.19 35.58 -11.73
N GLU A 5 8.49 36.67 -10.99
CA GLU A 5 7.53 37.28 -10.06
C GLU A 5 6.25 37.78 -10.74
N ASP A 6 6.34 38.12 -12.02
CA ASP A 6 5.25 38.65 -12.84
C ASP A 6 4.24 37.53 -13.16
N GLU A 7 4.76 36.36 -13.54
CA GLU A 7 3.94 35.17 -13.84
C GLU A 7 3.26 34.64 -12.58
N GLN A 8 3.91 34.73 -11.42
CA GLN A 8 3.30 34.37 -10.14
C GLN A 8 2.08 35.24 -9.82
N ARG A 9 2.13 36.54 -10.12
CA ARG A 9 1.00 37.46 -9.86
C ARG A 9 -0.19 37.20 -10.78
N GLU A 10 0.07 36.86 -12.04
CA GLU A 10 -0.98 36.52 -12.99
C GLU A 10 -1.64 35.18 -12.62
N LEU A 11 -0.85 34.21 -12.16
CA LEU A 11 -1.37 32.95 -11.61
C LEU A 11 -2.22 33.15 -10.36
N ASP A 12 -1.80 34.01 -9.43
CA ASP A 12 -2.54 34.29 -8.19
C ASP A 12 -3.89 34.94 -8.50
N ASP A 13 -3.96 35.83 -9.50
CA ASP A 13 -5.22 36.45 -9.95
C ASP A 13 -6.14 35.44 -10.64
N ILE A 14 -5.58 34.50 -11.42
CA ILE A 14 -6.34 33.39 -12.03
C ILE A 14 -6.86 32.43 -10.96
N GLU A 15 -6.04 32.09 -9.97
CA GLU A 15 -6.42 31.20 -8.86
C GLU A 15 -7.52 31.83 -8.01
N HIS A 16 -7.42 33.13 -7.72
CA HIS A 16 -8.45 33.87 -6.99
C HIS A 16 -9.80 33.84 -7.73
N ARG A 17 -9.81 34.13 -9.04
CA ARG A 17 -11.04 34.10 -9.84
C ARG A 17 -11.62 32.70 -9.99
N LEU A 18 -10.77 31.69 -10.18
CA LEU A 18 -11.22 30.30 -10.32
C LEU A 18 -11.75 29.73 -8.99
N ALA A 19 -11.20 30.16 -7.85
CA ALA A 19 -11.69 29.81 -6.53
C ALA A 19 -13.03 30.48 -6.18
N GLU A 20 -13.26 31.70 -6.67
CA GLU A 20 -14.56 32.38 -6.55
C GLU A 20 -15.64 31.77 -7.45
N ASP A 21 -15.30 31.39 -8.68
CA ASP A 21 -16.28 30.90 -9.66
C ASP A 21 -16.73 29.44 -9.42
N ASP A 22 -15.88 28.56 -8.88
CA ASP A 22 -16.25 27.15 -8.66
C ASP A 22 -15.70 26.53 -7.36
N PRO A 23 -16.35 26.78 -6.21
CA PRO A 23 -15.99 26.14 -4.93
C PRO A 23 -16.13 24.61 -4.97
N THR A 24 -16.92 24.08 -5.92
CA THR A 24 -17.11 22.64 -6.12
C THR A 24 -15.89 22.01 -6.76
N PHE A 25 -15.18 22.71 -7.64
CA PHE A 25 -13.90 22.27 -8.19
C PHE A 25 -12.80 22.25 -7.15
N ALA A 26 -12.71 23.27 -6.28
CA ALA A 26 -11.78 23.29 -5.16
C ALA A 26 -12.01 22.10 -4.22
N ALA A 27 -13.28 21.79 -3.91
CA ALA A 27 -13.64 20.62 -3.13
C ALA A 27 -13.26 19.31 -3.85
N LYS A 28 -13.46 19.20 -5.17
CA LYS A 28 -13.08 18.02 -5.95
C LYS A 28 -11.58 17.79 -6.01
N LEU A 29 -10.79 18.85 -6.14
CA LEU A 29 -9.32 18.80 -6.11
C LEU A 29 -8.82 18.40 -4.71
N ALA A 30 -9.38 19.01 -3.66
CA ALA A 30 -9.07 18.65 -2.27
C ALA A 30 -9.47 17.21 -1.91
N THR A 31 -10.50 16.65 -2.57
CA THR A 31 -10.89 15.25 -2.40
C THR A 31 -10.03 14.26 -3.18
N THR A 32 -9.12 14.70 -4.06
CA THR A 32 -8.18 13.77 -4.73
C THR A 32 -7.22 13.25 -3.68
N PRO A 33 -7.41 12.01 -3.17
CA PRO A 33 -6.55 11.50 -2.12
C PRO A 33 -5.17 11.33 -2.73
N PRO A 34 -4.09 11.60 -1.99
CA PRO A 34 -2.75 11.34 -2.48
C PRO A 34 -2.65 9.88 -2.94
N LEU A 35 -1.88 9.59 -3.98
CA LEU A 35 -1.79 8.25 -4.61
C LEU A 35 -1.61 7.10 -3.61
N TYR A 36 -0.91 7.33 -2.50
CA TYR A 36 -0.74 6.33 -1.43
C TYR A 36 -2.05 5.99 -0.68
N ARG A 37 -3.03 6.89 -0.66
CA ARG A 37 -4.35 6.75 -0.03
C ARG A 37 -5.41 6.20 -1.00
N GLN A 38 -5.15 6.21 -2.32
CA GLN A 38 -5.98 5.50 -3.31
C GLN A 38 -5.73 3.99 -3.33
N LEU A 39 -4.61 3.52 -2.76
CA LEU A 39 -4.37 2.09 -2.59
C LEU A 39 -5.35 1.55 -1.54
N THR A 40 -6.39 0.86 -1.99
CA THR A 40 -7.32 0.13 -1.12
C THR A 40 -6.52 -0.69 -0.10
N PRO A 41 -6.92 -0.76 1.18
CA PRO A 41 -6.19 -1.52 2.21
C PRO A 41 -5.90 -2.98 1.82
N ARG A 42 -6.72 -3.56 0.93
CA ARG A 42 -6.45 -4.86 0.29
C ARG A 42 -5.16 -4.89 -0.54
N VAL A 43 -4.91 -3.86 -1.36
CA VAL A 43 -3.72 -3.78 -2.22
C VAL A 43 -2.47 -3.62 -1.37
N LEU A 44 -2.50 -2.73 -0.36
CA LEU A 44 -1.40 -2.59 0.59
C LEU A 44 -1.09 -3.90 1.31
N ARG A 45 -2.14 -4.65 1.68
CA ARG A 45 -1.98 -5.98 2.27
C ARG A 45 -1.32 -6.97 1.32
N LEU A 46 -1.75 -7.03 0.07
CA LEU A 46 -1.13 -7.91 -0.94
C LEU A 46 0.34 -7.55 -1.18
N ILE A 47 0.68 -6.27 -1.27
CA ILE A 47 2.07 -5.80 -1.40
C ILE A 47 2.89 -6.24 -0.19
N SER A 48 2.37 -6.07 1.03
CA SER A 48 3.08 -6.49 2.25
C SER A 48 3.35 -7.99 2.28
N LEU A 49 2.39 -8.82 1.85
CA LEU A 49 2.54 -10.27 1.78
C LEU A 49 3.57 -10.69 0.74
N LEU A 50 3.53 -10.06 -0.44
CA LEU A 50 4.50 -10.29 -1.49
C LEU A 50 5.91 -9.94 -0.99
N LEU A 51 6.06 -8.80 -0.31
CA LEU A 51 7.35 -8.37 0.23
C LEU A 51 7.90 -9.37 1.25
N ILE A 52 7.06 -9.82 2.20
CA ILE A 52 7.43 -10.84 3.19
C ILE A 52 7.85 -12.15 2.51
N TYR A 53 7.11 -12.57 1.49
CA TYR A 53 7.43 -13.79 0.73
C TYR A 53 8.78 -13.67 0.02
N VAL A 54 9.04 -12.56 -0.67
CA VAL A 54 10.31 -12.30 -1.35
C VAL A 54 11.47 -12.29 -0.35
N VAL A 55 11.31 -11.64 0.80
CA VAL A 55 12.32 -11.63 1.87
C VAL A 55 12.60 -13.04 2.37
N GLY A 56 11.56 -13.84 2.66
CA GLY A 56 11.72 -15.23 3.07
C GLY A 56 12.46 -16.07 2.03
N LEU A 57 12.17 -15.87 0.75
CA LEU A 57 12.84 -16.56 -0.36
C LEU A 57 14.31 -16.19 -0.46
N VAL A 58 14.67 -14.91 -0.29
CA VAL A 58 16.08 -14.47 -0.23
C VAL A 58 16.81 -15.15 0.92
N VAL A 59 16.20 -15.23 2.11
CA VAL A 59 16.78 -15.92 3.27
C VAL A 59 17.02 -17.41 2.98
N VAL A 60 16.08 -18.09 2.32
CA VAL A 60 16.25 -19.49 1.91
C VAL A 60 17.43 -19.64 0.95
N ILE A 61 17.52 -18.78 -0.08
CA ILE A 61 18.62 -18.82 -1.05
C ILE A 61 19.96 -18.62 -0.33
N THR A 62 20.05 -17.64 0.56
CA THR A 62 21.26 -17.42 1.38
C THR A 62 21.57 -18.64 2.26
N GLY A 63 20.56 -19.26 2.88
CA GLY A 63 20.73 -20.47 3.69
C GLY A 63 21.28 -21.66 2.89
N VAL A 64 20.82 -21.82 1.65
CA VAL A 64 21.34 -22.84 0.71
C VAL A 64 22.81 -22.55 0.39
N SER A 65 23.17 -21.29 0.09
CA SER A 65 24.56 -20.90 -0.17
C SER A 65 25.50 -21.18 1.01
N LEU A 66 24.99 -21.09 2.25
CA LEU A 66 25.76 -21.38 3.47
C LEU A 66 25.68 -22.86 3.90
N SER A 67 24.97 -23.72 3.16
CA SER A 67 24.74 -25.14 3.49
C SER A 67 24.15 -25.38 4.90
N SER A 68 23.40 -24.40 5.42
CA SER A 68 22.87 -24.46 6.78
C SER A 68 21.39 -24.81 6.78
N ILE A 69 21.08 -26.05 7.15
CA ILE A 69 19.71 -26.57 7.26
C ILE A 69 18.85 -25.70 8.19
N VAL A 70 19.44 -25.16 9.26
CA VAL A 70 18.75 -24.29 10.21
C VAL A 70 18.27 -22.99 9.54
N VAL A 71 19.13 -22.36 8.73
CA VAL A 71 18.79 -21.11 8.03
C VAL A 71 17.73 -21.37 6.96
N ILE A 72 17.82 -22.50 6.26
CA ILE A 72 16.84 -22.93 5.26
C ILE A 72 15.47 -23.13 5.92
N ALA A 73 15.41 -23.86 7.04
CA ALA A 73 14.16 -24.09 7.78
C ALA A 73 13.53 -22.79 8.28
N LEU A 74 14.36 -21.86 8.78
CA LEU A 74 13.89 -20.57 9.27
C LEU A 74 13.34 -19.69 8.12
N GLY A 75 14.03 -19.64 6.99
CA GLY A 75 13.56 -18.94 5.79
C GLY A 75 12.26 -19.52 5.24
N ALA A 76 12.13 -20.85 5.21
CA ALA A 76 10.91 -21.53 4.78
C ALA A 76 9.74 -21.23 5.72
N ALA A 77 9.96 -21.23 7.04
CA ALA A 77 8.94 -20.88 8.02
C ALA A 77 8.43 -19.45 7.85
N VAL A 78 9.33 -18.49 7.63
CA VAL A 78 8.98 -17.08 7.39
C VAL A 78 8.20 -16.91 6.08
N ALA A 79 8.64 -17.58 5.01
CA ALA A 79 7.95 -17.54 3.71
C ALA A 79 6.54 -18.16 3.78
N ALA A 80 6.36 -19.22 4.58
CA ALA A 80 5.06 -19.88 4.77
C ALA A 80 4.12 -19.10 5.70
N PHE A 81 4.65 -18.28 6.62
CA PHE A 81 3.86 -17.57 7.63
C PHE A 81 2.87 -16.57 7.01
N GLY A 82 3.31 -15.79 6.01
CA GLY A 82 2.45 -14.83 5.30
C GLY A 82 1.17 -15.44 4.71
N PRO A 83 1.29 -16.44 3.80
CA PRO A 83 0.12 -17.08 3.20
C PRO A 83 -0.70 -17.92 4.18
N THR A 84 -0.10 -18.55 5.19
CA THR A 84 -0.88 -19.30 6.19
C THR A 84 -1.77 -18.38 7.04
N VAL A 85 -1.26 -17.22 7.47
CA VAL A 85 -2.07 -16.26 8.24
C VAL A 85 -3.23 -15.69 7.43
N THR A 86 -3.04 -15.45 6.13
CA THR A 86 -4.12 -14.93 5.27
C THR A 86 -5.21 -15.96 5.02
N VAL A 87 -4.82 -17.22 4.79
CA VAL A 87 -5.77 -18.33 4.65
C VAL A 87 -6.55 -18.54 5.95
N VAL A 88 -5.87 -18.55 7.10
CA VAL A 88 -6.51 -18.69 8.42
C VAL A 88 -7.48 -17.54 8.69
N GLN A 89 -7.11 -16.30 8.36
CA GLN A 89 -8.02 -15.17 8.52
C GLN A 89 -9.21 -15.22 7.55
N ALA A 90 -9.00 -15.65 6.31
CA ALA A 90 -10.09 -15.83 5.34
C ALA A 90 -11.07 -16.92 5.80
N TRP A 91 -10.59 -17.97 6.47
CA TRP A 91 -11.43 -19.00 7.06
C TRP A 91 -12.19 -18.49 8.29
N ARG A 92 -11.52 -17.75 9.19
CA ARG A 92 -12.18 -17.13 10.36
C ARG A 92 -13.24 -16.10 9.98
N ALA A 93 -13.04 -15.37 8.88
CA ALA A 93 -14.03 -14.42 8.39
C ALA A 93 -15.33 -15.11 7.95
N ARG A 94 -15.25 -16.30 7.34
CA ARG A 94 -16.45 -17.06 6.91
C ARG A 94 -17.19 -17.71 8.09
N GLY A 95 -16.45 -18.27 9.06
CA GLY A 95 -17.07 -18.94 10.21
C GLY A 95 -17.90 -18.03 11.12
N ASN A 96 -17.64 -16.72 11.10
CA ASN A 96 -18.42 -15.73 11.86
C ASN A 96 -19.77 -15.38 11.19
N ASP A 97 -19.90 -15.58 9.88
CA ASP A 97 -21.15 -15.32 9.14
C ASP A 97 -22.17 -16.45 9.36
N GLU A 98 -21.70 -17.68 9.57
CA GLU A 98 -22.55 -18.86 9.80
C GLU A 98 -23.13 -18.96 11.23
N SER A 99 -22.55 -18.28 12.23
CA SER A 99 -23.06 -18.33 13.61
C SER A 99 -24.14 -17.28 13.93
N SER A 100 -24.55 -16.46 12.96
CA SER A 100 -25.49 -15.35 13.14
C SER A 100 -26.82 -15.53 12.37
N GLY A 101 -27.06 -16.71 11.80
CA GLY A 101 -28.28 -17.08 11.05
C GLY A 101 -29.25 -17.94 11.85
#